data_AF-A0A953XSX3-F1
#
_entry.id   AF-A0A953XSX3-F1
#
_cell.length_a   1.000
_cell.length_b   1.000
_cell.length_c   1.000
_cell.angle_alpha   90.00
_cell.angle_beta   90.00
_cell.angle_gamma   90.00
#
_symmetry.space_group_name_H-M   'P 1'
#
loop_
_entity.id
_entity.type
_entity.pdbx_description
1 polymer ?
#
loop_
_entity_poly.entity_id
_entity_poly.type
_entity_poly.pdbx_seq_one_letter_code
_entity_poly.pdbx_strand_id
1 'polypeptide(L)'
;MATVEIICPHCNRKQKVADHRLAETVYCLVCQQLITDVYLYKVEPPKPELTIKLKGRLVSEFGTTKLEDLKSRSDEYTGKFEPVDDEQEDDTAIEESNRLFDSGMYAAVPDSRRKLSTAAKTYLTGGAILLALAIGVTVLGVTMLQGDDAKIDTLDIAGQEGTRTEKYDNGQIKAEWHVTQLGGEGVPDGVWREWHETGEKKLQGTYALGNKVGEWIGWHPNGQQSLSAHYVAGRESGTWTEWHANGRKSLEGDYVDGAKDGDWRTWYPSGAFETVERYDKGEPVGQWVVWFEDGARKSHGEYKDGLREGFWVTHHDNTVEELSEVWHRGLLDGETYGFYRNRQQRFRGQWTQGKRVGEWIWWHTNGNEAKKGSYQDGAEQGVWKEWHAGGALKSKGSYEAGQRVGEWRWYEEDGSVAIVRGYDAGRMTTEQYFFRDTEVEYKKTLNEDGTLRSDWTVIAGATPVRHGYERVYYADGSLKSQGVYINGLKEGAWRSWDEVGNLTEATTFRNGQPVE
;
A
#
# COMPACT_ATOMS: atom_id res chain seq x y z
N MET A 1 -54.37 13.32 18.20
CA MET A 1 -53.19 14.11 17.79
C MET A 1 -51.97 13.38 18.28
N ALA A 2 -51.10 12.92 17.38
CA ALA A 2 -49.91 12.16 17.78
C ALA A 2 -48.86 13.13 18.35
N THR A 3 -48.30 12.79 19.50
CA THR A 3 -47.15 13.46 20.10
C THR A 3 -45.97 12.51 20.01
N VAL A 4 -44.85 12.97 19.46
CA VAL A 4 -43.62 12.19 19.34
C VAL A 4 -42.69 12.56 20.49
N GLU A 5 -42.09 11.56 21.15
CA GLU A 5 -41.00 11.78 22.12
C GLU A 5 -39.65 11.69 21.40
N ILE A 6 -38.81 12.69 21.61
CA ILE A 6 -37.45 12.78 21.06
C ILE A 6 -36.47 12.86 22.24
N ILE A 7 -35.33 12.19 22.13
CA ILE A 7 -34.22 12.29 23.10
C ILE A 7 -33.14 13.19 22.49
N CYS A 8 -32.75 14.24 23.20
CA CYS A 8 -31.67 15.12 22.74
C CYS A 8 -30.30 14.42 22.89
N PRO A 9 -29.49 14.29 21.83
CA PRO A 9 -28.18 13.62 21.91
C PRO A 9 -27.15 14.40 22.74
N HIS A 10 -27.32 15.73 22.88
CA HIS A 10 -26.38 16.57 23.65
C HIS A 10 -26.59 16.49 25.17
N CYS A 11 -27.82 16.29 25.64
CA CYS A 11 -28.14 16.30 27.08
C CYS A 11 -28.93 15.09 27.58
N ASN A 12 -29.24 14.14 26.69
CA ASN A 12 -29.97 12.90 26.95
C ASN A 12 -31.34 13.08 27.63
N ARG A 13 -31.98 14.25 27.45
CA ARG A 13 -33.31 14.56 28.00
C ARG A 13 -34.40 14.31 26.96
N LYS A 14 -35.53 13.77 27.41
CA LYS A 14 -36.74 13.55 26.62
C LYS A 14 -37.54 14.85 26.44
N GLN A 15 -38.04 15.09 25.24
CA GLN A 15 -38.94 16.20 24.91
C GLN A 15 -40.10 15.70 24.05
N LYS A 16 -41.33 16.15 24.33
CA LYS A 16 -42.50 15.86 23.50
C LYS A 16 -42.69 16.96 22.46
N VAL A 17 -42.87 16.57 21.21
CA VAL A 17 -43.10 17.50 20.09
C VAL A 17 -44.40 17.14 19.39
N ALA A 18 -45.19 18.16 19.04
CA ALA A 18 -46.43 18.00 18.29
C ALA A 18 -46.12 17.82 16.78
N ASP A 19 -46.77 16.84 16.17
CA ASP A 19 -46.50 16.28 14.82
C ASP A 19 -46.37 17.32 13.69
N HIS A 20 -46.97 18.50 13.82
CA HIS A 20 -47.02 19.53 12.78
C HIS A 20 -45.71 20.34 12.60
N ARG A 21 -44.67 20.06 13.40
CA ARG A 21 -43.36 20.74 13.34
C ARG A 21 -42.22 19.87 12.79
N LEU A 22 -42.52 18.81 12.05
CA LEU A 22 -41.48 18.08 11.29
C LEU A 22 -41.08 18.84 10.01
N ALA A 23 -40.75 20.13 10.16
CA ALA A 23 -40.05 20.93 9.17
C ALA A 23 -38.62 21.14 9.69
N GLU A 24 -37.72 20.27 9.22
CA GLU A 24 -36.27 20.42 9.04
C GLU A 24 -35.36 20.82 10.23
N THR A 25 -35.85 21.15 11.43
CA THR A 25 -34.96 21.42 12.58
C THR A 25 -35.69 21.34 13.92
N VAL A 26 -35.28 20.41 14.80
CA VAL A 26 -35.81 20.32 16.17
C VAL A 26 -34.86 20.98 17.16
N TYR A 27 -35.34 21.95 17.92
CA TYR A 27 -34.53 22.69 18.89
C TYR A 27 -34.74 22.16 20.32
N CYS A 28 -33.64 21.85 21.03
CA CYS A 28 -33.73 21.40 22.42
C CYS A 28 -33.95 22.61 23.35
N LEU A 29 -35.09 22.65 24.04
CA LEU A 29 -35.39 23.73 24.98
C LEU A 29 -34.51 23.71 26.24
N VAL A 30 -33.82 22.61 26.52
CA VAL A 30 -33.00 22.43 27.72
C VAL A 30 -31.56 22.89 27.50
N CYS A 31 -30.92 22.50 26.39
CA CYS A 31 -29.53 22.86 26.10
C CYS A 31 -29.38 23.94 25.03
N GLN A 32 -30.48 24.45 24.47
CA GLN A 32 -30.49 25.52 23.47
C GLN A 32 -29.64 25.22 22.23
N GLN A 33 -29.58 23.94 21.84
CA GLN A 33 -28.88 23.45 20.65
C GLN A 33 -29.87 22.87 19.64
N LEU A 34 -29.49 22.96 18.36
CA LEU A 34 -30.17 22.30 17.25
C LEU A 34 -29.97 20.78 17.35
N ILE A 35 -31.01 19.99 17.09
CA ILE A 35 -30.94 18.54 16.97
C ILE A 35 -30.98 18.21 15.47
N THR A 36 -29.86 17.80 14.90
CA THR A 36 -29.71 17.46 13.48
C THR A 36 -30.05 16.01 13.17
N ASP A 37 -30.07 15.13 14.17
CA ASP A 37 -30.35 13.70 14.03
C ASP A 37 -31.51 13.30 14.95
N VAL A 38 -32.69 13.07 14.37
CA VAL A 38 -33.90 12.69 15.12
C VAL A 38 -34.19 11.20 14.91
N TYR A 39 -34.00 10.39 15.94
CA TYR A 39 -34.44 8.99 15.96
C TYR A 39 -35.91 8.91 16.40
N LEU A 40 -36.78 8.45 15.50
CA LEU A 40 -38.21 8.26 15.78
C LEU A 40 -38.47 6.86 16.34
N TYR A 41 -38.98 6.78 17.56
CA TYR A 41 -39.47 5.51 18.12
C TYR A 41 -41.00 5.49 18.05
N LYS A 42 -41.56 4.57 17.25
CA LYS A 42 -43.00 4.31 17.18
C LYS A 42 -43.40 3.42 18.36
N VAL A 43 -44.21 3.95 19.28
CA VAL A 43 -44.78 3.15 20.37
C VAL A 43 -46.07 2.52 19.87
N GLU A 44 -46.08 1.20 19.63
CA GLU A 44 -47.31 0.46 19.32
C GLU A 44 -48.09 0.14 20.61
N PRO A 45 -49.43 0.22 20.61
CA PRO A 45 -50.23 -0.20 21.76
C PRO A 45 -50.20 -1.74 21.92
N PRO A 46 -50.27 -2.26 23.16
CA PRO A 46 -50.13 -3.70 23.40
C PRO A 46 -51.31 -4.49 22.82
N LYS A 47 -51.02 -5.58 22.09
CA LYS A 47 -52.01 -6.56 21.64
C LYS A 47 -52.51 -7.41 22.83
N PRO A 48 -53.79 -7.83 22.85
CA PRO A 48 -54.32 -8.68 23.93
C PRO A 48 -53.76 -10.11 23.84
N GLU A 49 -53.24 -10.62 24.96
CA GLU A 49 -52.73 -11.97 25.09
C GLU A 49 -53.85 -13.02 25.03
N LEU A 50 -53.71 -14.01 24.14
CA LEU A 50 -54.49 -15.23 24.14
C LEU A 50 -53.76 -16.27 25.00
N THR A 51 -54.26 -16.52 26.21
CA THR A 51 -53.70 -17.53 27.12
C THR A 51 -54.14 -18.93 26.70
N ILE A 52 -53.24 -19.72 26.11
CA ILE A 52 -53.42 -21.18 25.97
C ILE A 52 -52.68 -21.85 27.14
N LYS A 53 -53.44 -22.41 28.09
CA LYS A 53 -52.90 -23.25 29.17
C LYS A 53 -52.66 -24.67 28.66
N LEU A 54 -51.40 -25.11 28.59
CA LEU A 54 -51.05 -26.53 28.55
C LEU A 54 -50.36 -26.91 29.87
N LYS A 55 -50.97 -27.88 30.57
CA LYS A 55 -50.43 -28.54 31.77
C LYS A 55 -49.50 -29.67 31.33
N GLY A 56 -48.27 -29.69 31.83
CA GLY A 56 -47.32 -30.80 31.67
C GLY A 56 -46.10 -30.61 32.57
N ARG A 57 -45.59 -31.69 33.18
CA ARG A 57 -44.82 -31.76 34.44
C ARG A 57 -43.37 -32.24 34.21
N LEU A 58 -42.39 -31.54 34.83
CA LEU A 58 -41.00 -31.89 35.29
C LEU A 58 -40.07 -32.67 34.30
N VAL A 59 -38.77 -32.36 34.21
CA VAL A 59 -37.67 -32.74 35.14
C VAL A 59 -36.36 -31.96 34.80
N SER A 60 -35.51 -31.81 35.84
CA SER A 60 -34.12 -31.29 36.08
C SER A 60 -33.06 -31.33 34.95
N GLU A 61 -31.91 -30.62 34.97
CA GLU A 61 -30.82 -30.52 35.97
C GLU A 61 -29.87 -29.31 35.73
N PHE A 62 -29.26 -28.85 36.84
CA PHE A 62 -27.96 -28.17 37.10
C PHE A 62 -27.14 -27.53 35.93
N GLY A 63 -26.48 -26.39 36.09
CA GLY A 63 -26.03 -25.72 37.32
C GLY A 63 -25.37 -24.34 37.08
N THR A 64 -25.25 -23.61 38.18
CA THR A 64 -24.68 -22.28 38.34
C THR A 64 -23.19 -22.33 38.69
N THR A 65 -22.38 -21.39 38.19
CA THR A 65 -21.20 -20.91 38.94
C THR A 65 -21.00 -19.41 38.73
N LYS A 66 -20.67 -18.73 39.85
CA LYS A 66 -20.65 -17.29 40.09
C LYS A 66 -19.30 -16.63 39.80
N LEU A 67 -19.44 -15.32 39.56
CA LEU A 67 -18.53 -14.19 39.65
C LEU A 67 -17.77 -14.12 41.00
N GLU A 68 -16.44 -13.96 40.96
CA GLU A 68 -15.48 -13.42 41.98
C GLU A 68 -14.08 -13.81 41.43
N ASP A 69 -13.23 -12.91 40.94
CA ASP A 69 -12.31 -12.10 41.75
C ASP A 69 -11.74 -10.91 40.94
N LEU A 70 -11.98 -9.70 41.46
CA LEU A 70 -11.26 -8.46 41.15
C LEU A 70 -10.55 -8.05 42.43
N LYS A 71 -9.20 -8.08 42.45
CA LYS A 71 -8.36 -7.05 43.10
C LYS A 71 -6.85 -7.31 42.98
N SER A 72 -6.17 -6.19 42.76
CA SER A 72 -4.77 -5.87 43.09
C SER A 72 -3.71 -6.12 42.01
N ARG A 73 -3.28 -5.04 41.34
CA ARG A 73 -2.01 -4.35 41.60
C ARG A 73 -1.88 -3.13 40.69
N SER A 74 -2.08 -1.95 41.28
CA SER A 74 -1.51 -0.68 40.84
C SER A 74 -0.16 -0.52 41.55
N ASP A 75 0.90 -0.19 40.82
CA ASP A 75 2.10 0.54 41.27
C ASP A 75 2.78 1.03 39.96
N GLU A 76 2.65 2.32 39.66
CA GLU A 76 3.73 3.33 39.72
C GLU A 76 4.74 3.25 38.56
N TYR A 77 4.54 4.12 37.55
CA TYR A 77 5.65 4.80 36.87
C TYR A 77 5.27 6.27 36.65
N THR A 78 5.74 7.11 37.56
CA THR A 78 5.81 8.57 37.39
C THR A 78 7.07 8.91 36.60
N GLY A 79 6.92 9.36 35.36
CA GLY A 79 7.98 9.93 34.53
C GLY A 79 7.56 11.31 34.03
N LYS A 80 8.34 12.31 34.42
CA LYS A 80 8.10 13.75 34.24
C LYS A 80 8.04 14.18 32.77
N PHE A 81 7.12 15.08 32.46
CA PHE A 81 7.12 15.93 31.27
C PHE A 81 7.94 17.19 31.57
N GLU A 82 8.86 17.54 30.68
CA GLU A 82 9.35 18.91 30.48
C GLU A 82 9.13 19.28 29.00
N PRO A 83 8.82 20.56 28.69
CA PRO A 83 8.49 21.00 27.34
C PRO A 83 9.76 21.33 26.56
N VAL A 84 9.75 21.10 25.24
CA VAL A 84 10.68 21.74 24.31
C VAL A 84 9.86 22.44 23.24
N ASP A 85 10.10 23.74 23.13
CA ASP A 85 9.50 24.67 22.19
C ASP A 85 9.99 24.45 20.75
N ASP A 86 9.03 24.60 19.84
CA ASP A 86 9.01 25.19 18.48
C ASP A 86 10.23 25.28 17.55
N GLU A 87 9.87 25.12 16.26
CA GLU A 87 10.47 25.63 15.01
C GLU A 87 11.72 24.94 14.42
N GLN A 88 11.51 24.15 13.37
CA GLN A 88 11.93 24.53 12.01
C GLN A 88 11.28 23.61 10.95
N GLU A 89 10.48 24.22 10.08
CA GLU A 89 10.11 23.69 8.77
C GLU A 89 11.36 23.73 7.87
N ASP A 90 11.60 22.67 7.09
CA ASP A 90 12.36 22.81 5.86
C ASP A 90 11.81 21.83 4.80
N ASP A 91 11.13 22.43 3.82
CA ASP A 91 10.71 21.82 2.57
C ASP A 91 11.93 21.75 1.63
N THR A 92 12.36 20.54 1.24
CA THR A 92 12.92 20.32 -0.10
C THR A 92 12.74 18.86 -0.52
N ALA A 93 11.95 18.68 -1.57
CA ALA A 93 11.89 17.47 -2.38
C ALA A 93 12.91 17.57 -3.54
N ILE A 94 13.39 16.42 -4.04
CA ILE A 94 13.46 15.98 -5.46
C ILE A 94 14.63 14.99 -5.70
N GLU A 95 14.24 13.81 -6.23
CA GLU A 95 14.95 12.82 -7.09
C GLU A 95 16.26 12.17 -6.57
N GLU A 96 16.52 10.86 -6.67
CA GLU A 96 16.11 9.87 -7.68
C GLU A 96 15.84 8.48 -7.05
N SER A 97 14.72 7.88 -7.47
CA SER A 97 14.55 6.43 -7.51
C SER A 97 15.21 5.86 -8.77
N ASN A 98 15.84 4.69 -8.70
CA ASN A 98 15.52 3.58 -9.61
C ASN A 98 16.38 2.31 -9.36
N ARG A 99 15.71 1.16 -9.49
CA ARG A 99 16.13 -0.26 -9.42
C ARG A 99 15.95 -0.89 -8.03
N LEU A 100 15.01 -1.80 -7.79
CA LEU A 100 14.15 -2.65 -8.64
C LEU A 100 12.89 -3.01 -7.83
N PHE A 101 11.72 -2.76 -8.42
CA PHE A 101 10.46 -3.41 -8.05
C PHE A 101 10.26 -4.58 -9.01
N ASP A 102 10.00 -5.77 -8.47
CA ASP A 102 9.14 -6.75 -9.12
C ASP A 102 8.46 -7.61 -8.03
N SER A 103 7.30 -7.14 -7.58
CA SER A 103 6.18 -7.95 -7.08
C SER A 103 5.06 -6.99 -6.72
N GLY A 104 4.06 -6.91 -7.60
CA GLY A 104 2.87 -6.12 -7.37
C GLY A 104 2.03 -6.71 -6.24
N MET A 105 1.58 -5.84 -5.33
CA MET A 105 0.31 -6.01 -4.65
C MET A 105 -0.19 -4.64 -4.17
N TYR A 106 -1.33 -4.23 -4.70
CA TYR A 106 -2.10 -3.07 -4.27
C TYR A 106 -2.60 -3.27 -2.84
N ALA A 107 -2.46 -2.25 -2.00
CA ALA A 107 -3.31 -2.06 -0.83
C ALA A 107 -3.65 -0.57 -0.72
N ALA A 108 -4.94 -0.26 -0.86
CA ALA A 108 -5.50 1.05 -0.64
C ALA A 108 -5.40 1.42 0.86
N VAL A 109 -4.95 2.63 1.15
CA VAL A 109 -4.96 3.23 2.49
C VAL A 109 -6.24 4.06 2.65
N PRO A 110 -7.00 3.94 3.75
CA PRO A 110 -8.14 4.82 4.01
C PRO A 110 -7.69 6.22 4.43
N ASP A 111 -8.30 7.21 3.79
CA ASP A 111 -8.08 8.64 3.93
C ASP A 111 -8.59 9.18 5.29
N SER A 112 -7.68 9.69 6.12
CA SER A 112 -8.01 10.35 7.39
C SER A 112 -8.08 11.88 7.20
N ARG A 113 -9.31 12.41 7.30
CA ARG A 113 -9.66 13.84 7.22
C ARG A 113 -8.75 14.73 8.08
N ARG A 114 -7.98 15.63 7.47
CA ARG A 114 -7.38 16.80 8.13
C ARG A 114 -8.23 18.06 7.90
N LYS A 115 -8.53 18.75 9.00
CA LYS A 115 -9.20 20.05 9.08
C LYS A 115 -8.27 21.13 8.49
N LEU A 116 -8.78 21.97 7.59
CA LEU A 116 -8.12 23.20 7.16
C LEU A 116 -8.67 24.40 7.94
N SER A 117 -7.75 25.16 8.55
CA SER A 117 -7.99 26.42 9.24
C SER A 117 -7.96 27.62 8.27
N THR A 118 -8.71 28.64 8.65
CA THR A 118 -9.00 29.90 7.94
C THR A 118 -7.89 30.95 8.07
N ALA A 119 -7.50 31.61 6.96
CA ALA A 119 -7.05 33.02 6.81
C ALA A 119 -6.28 33.17 5.47
N ALA A 120 -6.29 34.24 4.67
CA ALA A 120 -7.06 35.48 4.57
C ALA A 120 -6.76 36.13 3.19
N LYS A 121 -7.76 36.88 2.63
CA LYS A 121 -7.72 38.21 1.97
C LYS A 121 -6.48 38.64 1.15
N THR A 122 -6.49 39.34 0.01
CA THR A 122 -7.45 40.04 -0.89
C THR A 122 -6.56 40.72 -1.94
N TYR A 123 -6.94 40.80 -3.23
CA TYR A 123 -6.85 42.03 -4.04
C TYR A 123 -7.71 41.93 -5.31
N LEU A 124 -8.58 42.93 -5.47
CA LEU A 124 -9.55 43.16 -6.54
C LEU A 124 -8.98 44.10 -7.61
N THR A 125 -9.36 43.88 -8.87
CA THR A 125 -9.85 44.87 -9.87
C THR A 125 -10.20 44.08 -11.14
N GLY A 126 -11.34 44.18 -11.82
CA GLY A 126 -12.56 44.98 -11.75
C GLY A 126 -13.28 44.82 -13.11
N GLY A 127 -14.61 44.64 -13.16
CA GLY A 127 -15.36 44.60 -14.43
C GLY A 127 -16.74 43.92 -14.41
N ALA A 128 -17.73 44.60 -13.78
CA ALA A 128 -19.19 44.62 -13.99
C ALA A 128 -19.90 43.58 -14.92
N ILE A 129 -20.85 42.75 -14.45
CA ILE A 129 -22.33 42.94 -14.29
C ILE A 129 -23.10 41.93 -15.20
N LEU A 130 -23.78 40.92 -14.62
CA LEU A 130 -25.25 40.69 -14.62
C LEU A 130 -25.64 39.33 -13.99
N LEU A 131 -26.75 39.35 -13.27
CA LEU A 131 -27.40 38.28 -12.49
C LEU A 131 -27.79 37.05 -13.34
N ALA A 132 -27.54 35.83 -12.83
CA ALA A 132 -28.51 34.72 -12.79
C ALA A 132 -27.92 33.49 -12.04
N LEU A 133 -28.71 32.93 -11.13
CA LEU A 133 -28.47 31.67 -10.42
C LEU A 133 -28.47 30.49 -11.41
N ALA A 134 -27.44 29.65 -11.38
CA ALA A 134 -27.54 28.25 -11.84
C ALA A 134 -26.41 27.39 -11.25
N ILE A 135 -26.82 26.24 -10.73
CA ILE A 135 -26.04 25.16 -10.13
C ILE A 135 -25.13 24.52 -11.19
N GLY A 136 -23.83 24.48 -10.93
CA GLY A 136 -22.83 23.85 -11.80
C GLY A 136 -22.54 22.41 -11.36
N VAL A 137 -23.13 21.44 -12.06
CA VAL A 137 -22.71 20.04 -12.09
C VAL A 137 -21.47 19.95 -12.99
N THR A 138 -20.37 19.43 -12.46
CA THR A 138 -19.18 19.10 -13.26
C THR A 138 -19.41 17.83 -14.07
N VAL A 139 -19.32 18.01 -15.37
CA VAL A 139 -19.24 16.98 -16.42
C VAL A 139 -17.82 16.42 -16.46
N LEU A 140 -17.69 15.11 -16.28
CA LEU A 140 -16.63 14.26 -16.85
C LEU A 140 -17.43 13.22 -17.65
N GLY A 141 -17.42 13.21 -18.98
CA GLY A 141 -16.23 13.02 -19.81
C GLY A 141 -16.23 11.57 -20.31
N VAL A 142 -17.27 11.18 -21.06
CA VAL A 142 -17.32 9.90 -21.79
C VAL A 142 -16.70 10.13 -23.16
N THR A 143 -15.58 9.47 -23.43
CA THR A 143 -15.01 9.34 -24.77
C THR A 143 -15.99 8.59 -25.67
N MET A 144 -16.36 9.22 -26.77
CA MET A 144 -17.19 8.66 -27.83
C MET A 144 -16.52 7.43 -28.46
N LEU A 145 -17.21 6.29 -28.41
CA LEU A 145 -17.13 5.28 -29.44
C LEU A 145 -18.52 5.23 -30.09
N GLN A 146 -18.56 5.62 -31.36
CA GLN A 146 -19.75 5.57 -32.21
C GLN A 146 -20.17 4.11 -32.42
N GLY A 147 -21.46 3.84 -32.20
CA GLY A 147 -22.07 2.53 -32.42
C GLY A 147 -23.56 2.58 -32.07
N ASP A 148 -24.34 3.12 -33.00
CA ASP A 148 -25.76 2.90 -33.31
C ASP A 148 -26.76 2.71 -32.15
N ASP A 149 -27.49 3.81 -31.89
CA ASP A 149 -28.85 3.94 -31.33
C ASP A 149 -29.60 2.63 -30.98
N ALA A 150 -29.34 2.10 -29.78
CA ALA A 150 -30.33 1.30 -29.08
C ALA A 150 -31.50 2.22 -28.71
N LYS A 151 -32.63 2.09 -29.43
CA LYS A 151 -33.90 2.73 -29.08
C LYS A 151 -34.34 2.24 -27.71
N ILE A 152 -34.02 2.99 -26.67
CA ILE A 152 -34.78 2.96 -25.44
C ILE A 152 -36.15 3.56 -25.82
N ASP A 153 -37.19 2.72 -25.91
CA ASP A 153 -38.57 3.18 -25.85
C ASP A 153 -38.83 3.67 -24.40
N THR A 154 -38.20 4.78 -24.02
CA THR A 154 -38.64 5.61 -22.90
C THR A 154 -39.84 6.41 -23.40
N LEU A 155 -40.96 5.71 -23.59
CA LEU A 155 -42.24 6.38 -23.59
C LEU A 155 -42.50 6.87 -22.15
N ASP A 156 -42.36 8.18 -22.04
CA ASP A 156 -42.58 9.06 -20.90
C ASP A 156 -43.77 8.63 -20.00
N ILE A 157 -43.48 7.84 -18.97
CA ILE A 157 -44.30 7.73 -17.75
C ILE A 157 -43.34 7.71 -16.55
N ALA A 158 -42.67 8.83 -16.33
CA ALA A 158 -42.17 9.15 -15.00
C ALA A 158 -43.37 9.22 -14.05
N GLY A 159 -43.44 8.30 -13.07
CA GLY A 159 -44.33 8.47 -11.91
C GLY A 159 -45.48 7.48 -11.69
N GLN A 160 -45.63 6.41 -12.47
CA GLN A 160 -46.66 5.38 -12.17
C GLN A 160 -46.07 4.15 -11.48
N GLU A 161 -46.69 3.78 -10.36
CA GLU A 161 -46.46 2.52 -9.65
C GLU A 161 -46.73 1.33 -10.57
N GLY A 162 -45.94 0.26 -10.42
CA GLY A 162 -46.14 -0.94 -11.23
C GLY A 162 -44.84 -1.66 -11.58
N THR A 163 -45.01 -2.78 -12.28
CA THR A 163 -43.90 -3.61 -12.74
C THR A 163 -43.20 -2.97 -13.94
N ARG A 164 -41.88 -2.85 -13.84
CA ARG A 164 -40.96 -2.39 -14.89
C ARG A 164 -40.14 -3.57 -15.38
N THR A 165 -39.80 -3.53 -16.67
CA THR A 165 -38.88 -4.50 -17.28
C THR A 165 -37.85 -3.77 -18.13
N GLU A 166 -36.63 -4.25 -18.10
CA GLU A 166 -35.54 -3.85 -18.98
C GLU A 166 -35.18 -5.05 -19.87
N LYS A 167 -34.81 -4.82 -21.12
CA LYS A 167 -34.44 -5.87 -22.08
C LYS A 167 -33.05 -5.64 -22.64
N TYR A 168 -32.38 -6.72 -23.01
CA TYR A 168 -31.18 -6.69 -23.84
C TYR A 168 -31.52 -6.35 -25.29
N ASP A 169 -30.51 -6.02 -26.10
CA ASP A 169 -30.66 -5.72 -27.53
C ASP A 169 -31.23 -6.91 -28.31
N ASN A 170 -30.96 -8.13 -27.85
CA ASN A 170 -31.51 -9.37 -28.41
C ASN A 170 -33.00 -9.59 -28.06
N GLY A 171 -33.62 -8.68 -27.31
CA GLY A 171 -35.03 -8.70 -26.90
C GLY A 171 -35.33 -9.55 -25.66
N GLN A 172 -34.35 -10.27 -25.10
CA GLN A 172 -34.51 -11.00 -23.84
C GLN A 172 -34.64 -10.04 -22.65
N ILE A 173 -35.38 -10.45 -21.61
CA ILE A 173 -35.52 -9.66 -20.38
C ILE A 173 -34.18 -9.64 -19.65
N LYS A 174 -33.70 -8.46 -19.33
CA LYS A 174 -32.50 -8.20 -18.54
C LYS A 174 -32.83 -8.07 -17.05
N ALA A 175 -33.87 -7.31 -16.73
CA ALA A 175 -34.33 -7.09 -15.36
C ALA A 175 -35.84 -6.86 -15.28
N GLU A 176 -36.43 -7.19 -14.13
CA GLU A 176 -37.83 -6.99 -13.79
C GLU A 176 -37.93 -6.59 -12.32
N TRP A 177 -38.70 -5.52 -12.03
CA TRP A 177 -38.92 -5.05 -10.67
C TRP A 177 -40.21 -4.28 -10.55
N HIS A 178 -40.70 -4.11 -9.32
CA HIS A 178 -41.84 -3.26 -9.02
C HIS A 178 -41.37 -1.90 -8.48
N VAL A 179 -42.03 -0.83 -8.93
CA VAL A 179 -41.74 0.55 -8.53
C VAL A 179 -42.90 1.10 -7.70
N THR A 180 -42.58 1.69 -6.55
CA THR A 180 -43.50 2.42 -5.67
C THR A 180 -43.05 3.89 -5.59
N GLN A 181 -43.99 4.82 -5.41
CA GLN A 181 -43.65 6.25 -5.27
C GLN A 181 -43.25 6.58 -3.82
N LEU A 182 -42.08 7.20 -3.63
CA LEU A 182 -41.58 7.67 -2.35
C LEU A 182 -41.00 9.09 -2.53
N GLY A 183 -41.59 10.09 -1.90
CA GLY A 183 -41.09 11.47 -1.96
C GLY A 183 -41.14 12.13 -3.35
N GLY A 184 -41.97 11.62 -4.27
CA GLY A 184 -42.03 12.08 -5.66
C GLY A 184 -41.03 11.38 -6.60
N GLU A 185 -40.23 10.45 -6.08
CA GLU A 185 -39.34 9.60 -6.86
C GLU A 185 -39.87 8.16 -6.90
N GLY A 186 -39.67 7.47 -8.02
CA GLY A 186 -40.00 6.05 -8.14
C GLY A 186 -38.86 5.19 -7.60
N VAL A 187 -39.12 4.46 -6.52
CA VAL A 187 -38.13 3.55 -5.89
C VAL A 187 -38.52 2.09 -6.08
N PRO A 188 -37.55 1.17 -6.21
CA PRO A 188 -37.84 -0.26 -6.22
C PRO A 188 -38.50 -0.74 -4.92
N ASP A 189 -39.58 -1.51 -5.00
CA ASP A 189 -40.29 -2.03 -3.84
C ASP A 189 -40.96 -3.37 -4.19
N GLY A 190 -40.55 -4.45 -3.55
CA GLY A 190 -40.94 -5.82 -3.89
C GLY A 190 -39.83 -6.63 -4.57
N VAL A 191 -40.20 -7.70 -5.26
CA VAL A 191 -39.24 -8.65 -5.82
C VAL A 191 -38.51 -8.06 -7.02
N TRP A 192 -37.18 -8.16 -6.98
CA TRP A 192 -36.27 -7.83 -8.07
C TRP A 192 -35.77 -9.12 -8.71
N ARG A 193 -35.72 -9.16 -10.05
CA ARG A 193 -35.18 -10.27 -10.83
C ARG A 193 -34.29 -9.75 -11.95
N GLU A 194 -33.16 -10.42 -12.15
CA GLU A 194 -32.27 -10.22 -13.29
C GLU A 194 -32.01 -11.56 -13.97
N TRP A 195 -31.74 -11.48 -15.27
CA TRP A 195 -31.39 -12.62 -16.11
C TRP A 195 -30.10 -12.34 -16.88
N HIS A 196 -29.36 -13.40 -17.19
CA HIS A 196 -28.24 -13.35 -18.13
C HIS A 196 -28.77 -13.11 -19.55
N GLU A 197 -27.90 -12.66 -20.45
CA GLU A 197 -28.25 -12.43 -21.86
C GLU A 197 -28.67 -13.72 -22.60
N THR A 198 -28.39 -14.87 -22.01
CA THR A 198 -28.79 -16.21 -22.45
C THR A 198 -30.18 -16.61 -21.94
N GLY A 199 -30.71 -15.90 -20.94
CA GLY A 199 -32.10 -16.02 -20.46
C GLY A 199 -32.25 -16.79 -19.14
N GLU A 200 -31.18 -17.36 -18.59
CA GLU A 200 -31.19 -17.94 -17.25
C GLU A 200 -31.21 -16.85 -16.18
N LYS A 201 -31.74 -17.17 -14.99
CA LYS A 201 -31.71 -16.24 -13.85
C LYS A 201 -30.26 -15.86 -13.51
N LYS A 202 -30.06 -14.61 -13.13
CA LYS A 202 -28.76 -14.04 -12.73
C LYS A 202 -28.78 -13.57 -11.29
N LEU A 203 -29.86 -12.91 -10.86
CA LEU A 203 -29.99 -12.37 -9.51
C LEU A 203 -31.47 -12.28 -9.13
N GLN A 204 -31.79 -12.50 -7.87
CA GLN A 204 -33.13 -12.30 -7.33
C GLN A 204 -33.02 -11.84 -5.88
N GLY A 205 -33.87 -10.90 -5.50
CA GLY A 205 -33.95 -10.43 -4.13
C GLY A 205 -35.21 -9.59 -3.93
N THR A 206 -35.29 -8.93 -2.77
CA THR A 206 -36.41 -8.05 -2.44
C THR A 206 -35.88 -6.66 -2.09
N TYR A 207 -36.53 -5.64 -2.63
CA TYR A 207 -36.42 -4.28 -2.14
C TYR A 207 -37.60 -3.94 -1.23
N ALA A 208 -37.36 -3.13 -0.20
CA ALA A 208 -38.39 -2.44 0.55
C ALA A 208 -38.10 -0.94 0.47
N LEU A 209 -38.96 -0.20 -0.22
CA LEU A 209 -38.84 1.26 -0.38
C LEU A 209 -37.42 1.71 -0.81
N GLY A 210 -36.87 1.07 -1.83
CA GLY A 210 -35.55 1.35 -2.41
C GLY A 210 -34.38 0.65 -1.73
N ASN A 211 -34.58 0.00 -0.58
CA ASN A 211 -33.50 -0.67 0.16
C ASN A 211 -33.55 -2.18 -0.01
N LYS A 212 -32.39 -2.83 -0.25
CA LYS A 212 -32.31 -4.29 -0.27
C LYS A 212 -32.71 -4.86 1.09
N VAL A 213 -33.56 -5.89 1.09
CA VAL A 213 -33.98 -6.60 2.31
C VAL A 213 -34.06 -8.10 2.07
N GLY A 214 -33.85 -8.87 3.14
CA GLY A 214 -33.97 -10.31 3.12
C GLY A 214 -32.86 -10.99 2.33
N GLU A 215 -33.14 -12.21 1.86
CA GLU A 215 -32.19 -13.01 1.09
C GLU A 215 -32.11 -12.55 -0.37
N TRP A 216 -30.87 -12.47 -0.86
CA TRP A 216 -30.49 -12.18 -2.23
C TRP A 216 -29.70 -13.37 -2.77
N ILE A 217 -30.19 -13.94 -3.86
CA ILE A 217 -29.63 -15.14 -4.48
C ILE A 217 -29.17 -14.79 -5.88
N GLY A 218 -27.92 -15.13 -6.20
CA GLY A 218 -27.34 -14.99 -7.53
C GLY A 218 -27.08 -16.34 -8.17
N TRP A 219 -27.01 -16.37 -9.50
CA TRP A 219 -26.67 -17.55 -10.28
C TRP A 219 -25.63 -17.23 -11.36
N HIS A 220 -24.74 -18.18 -11.61
CA HIS A 220 -23.86 -18.22 -12.77
C HIS A 220 -24.65 -18.50 -14.05
N PRO A 221 -24.09 -18.20 -15.25
CA PRO A 221 -24.74 -18.51 -16.52
C PRO A 221 -25.09 -19.99 -16.71
N ASN A 222 -24.39 -20.90 -16.02
CA ASN A 222 -24.69 -22.34 -16.06
C ASN A 222 -25.83 -22.76 -15.10
N GLY A 223 -26.51 -21.81 -14.47
CA GLY A 223 -27.62 -22.04 -13.55
C GLY A 223 -27.23 -22.46 -12.13
N GLN A 224 -25.94 -22.66 -11.84
CA GLN A 224 -25.47 -22.89 -10.48
C GLN A 224 -25.52 -21.60 -9.67
N GLN A 225 -25.77 -21.71 -8.37
CA GLN A 225 -25.79 -20.54 -7.48
C GLN A 225 -24.39 -19.88 -7.48
N SER A 226 -24.36 -18.55 -7.50
CA SER A 226 -23.14 -17.74 -7.42
C SER A 226 -23.08 -16.91 -6.15
N LEU A 227 -24.22 -16.59 -5.54
CA LEU A 227 -24.34 -15.71 -4.38
C LEU A 227 -25.53 -16.11 -3.48
N SER A 228 -25.35 -15.94 -2.18
CA SER A 228 -26.38 -15.91 -1.14
C SER A 228 -25.95 -14.83 -0.18
N ALA A 229 -26.75 -13.77 -0.08
CA ALA A 229 -26.50 -12.63 0.76
C ALA A 229 -27.77 -12.29 1.53
N HIS A 230 -27.62 -11.76 2.74
CA HIS A 230 -28.76 -11.25 3.50
C HIS A 230 -28.59 -9.77 3.79
N TYR A 231 -29.68 -9.02 3.63
CA TYR A 231 -29.71 -7.57 3.80
C TYR A 231 -30.78 -7.14 4.81
N VAL A 232 -30.45 -6.16 5.65
CA VAL A 232 -31.37 -5.50 6.56
C VAL A 232 -31.31 -4.00 6.28
N ALA A 233 -32.44 -3.44 5.82
CA ALA A 233 -32.56 -2.02 5.49
C ALA A 233 -31.41 -1.48 4.60
N GLY A 234 -31.05 -2.24 3.56
CA GLY A 234 -30.04 -1.87 2.58
C GLY A 234 -28.60 -2.22 2.96
N ARG A 235 -28.34 -2.70 4.18
CA ARG A 235 -27.00 -3.09 4.64
C ARG A 235 -26.85 -4.61 4.74
N GLU A 236 -25.66 -5.11 4.45
CA GLU A 236 -25.31 -6.52 4.58
C GLU A 236 -25.43 -6.96 6.04
N SER A 237 -26.06 -8.11 6.28
CA SER A 237 -26.25 -8.66 7.61
C SER A 237 -26.41 -10.17 7.55
N GLY A 238 -25.76 -10.91 8.44
CA GLY A 238 -25.75 -12.37 8.44
C GLY A 238 -24.79 -12.97 7.41
N THR A 239 -24.99 -14.24 7.13
CA THR A 239 -24.05 -15.02 6.31
C THR A 239 -24.08 -14.58 4.85
N TRP A 240 -22.88 -14.32 4.34
CA TRP A 240 -22.58 -14.08 2.95
C TRP A 240 -21.85 -15.29 2.40
N THR A 241 -22.31 -15.81 1.28
CA THR A 241 -21.66 -16.94 0.61
C THR A 241 -21.63 -16.70 -0.88
N GLU A 242 -20.47 -16.97 -1.46
CA GLU A 242 -20.28 -16.98 -2.91
C GLU A 242 -19.77 -18.36 -3.35
N TRP A 243 -20.04 -18.68 -4.60
CA TRP A 243 -19.64 -19.93 -5.22
C TRP A 243 -18.92 -19.68 -6.54
N HIS A 244 -17.94 -20.53 -6.85
CA HIS A 244 -17.36 -20.67 -8.17
C HIS A 244 -18.38 -21.25 -9.16
N ALA A 245 -18.15 -21.07 -10.45
CA ALA A 245 -18.99 -21.63 -11.52
C ALA A 245 -19.00 -23.17 -11.55
N ASN A 246 -18.20 -23.86 -10.74
CA ASN A 246 -18.25 -25.31 -10.57
C ASN A 246 -19.08 -25.77 -9.36
N GLY A 247 -19.70 -24.82 -8.65
CA GLY A 247 -20.63 -25.08 -7.53
C GLY A 247 -19.94 -25.25 -6.18
N ARG A 248 -18.62 -25.11 -6.11
CA ARG A 248 -17.87 -25.05 -4.85
C ARG A 248 -17.87 -23.63 -4.32
N LYS A 249 -17.85 -23.47 -2.99
CA LYS A 249 -17.74 -22.15 -2.36
C LYS A 249 -16.47 -21.45 -2.84
N SER A 250 -16.57 -20.15 -3.09
CA SER A 250 -15.43 -19.27 -3.33
C SER A 250 -15.13 -18.40 -2.13
N LEU A 251 -16.18 -18.02 -1.38
CA LEU A 251 -16.08 -17.16 -0.21
C LEU A 251 -17.23 -17.41 0.76
N GLU A 252 -16.96 -17.26 2.06
CA GLU A 252 -17.96 -17.30 3.13
C GLU A 252 -17.52 -16.43 4.31
N GLY A 253 -18.47 -15.71 4.89
CA GLY A 253 -18.28 -14.98 6.14
C GLY A 253 -19.59 -14.34 6.59
N ASP A 254 -19.57 -13.62 7.70
CA ASP A 254 -20.74 -12.91 8.21
C ASP A 254 -20.54 -11.40 8.12
N TYR A 255 -21.63 -10.69 7.82
CA TYR A 255 -21.73 -9.24 7.98
C TYR A 255 -22.60 -8.88 9.19
N VAL A 256 -22.25 -7.79 9.85
CA VAL A 256 -23.07 -7.13 10.89
C VAL A 256 -23.16 -5.65 10.54
N ASP A 257 -24.36 -5.19 10.19
CA ASP A 257 -24.65 -3.79 9.84
C ASP A 257 -23.74 -3.21 8.73
N GLY A 258 -23.43 -4.03 7.72
CA GLY A 258 -22.56 -3.70 6.59
C GLY A 258 -21.06 -3.94 6.82
N ALA A 259 -20.65 -4.33 8.03
CA ALA A 259 -19.24 -4.58 8.36
C ALA A 259 -18.94 -6.08 8.48
N LYS A 260 -17.80 -6.54 7.95
CA LYS A 260 -17.34 -7.93 8.10
C LYS A 260 -17.18 -8.28 9.57
N ASP A 261 -17.68 -9.43 10.00
CA ASP A 261 -17.57 -9.88 11.39
C ASP A 261 -17.25 -11.38 11.44
N GLY A 262 -16.39 -11.77 12.39
CA GLY A 262 -15.98 -13.16 12.56
C GLY A 262 -14.98 -13.64 11.51
N ASP A 263 -14.96 -14.95 11.27
CA ASP A 263 -14.01 -15.58 10.35
C ASP A 263 -14.54 -15.55 8.92
N TRP A 264 -13.73 -14.97 8.03
CA TRP A 264 -13.93 -14.94 6.60
C TRP A 264 -13.01 -15.98 5.95
N ARG A 265 -13.56 -16.74 5.01
CA ARG A 265 -12.85 -17.85 4.36
C ARG A 265 -13.00 -17.73 2.85
N THR A 266 -11.91 -17.97 2.13
CA THR A 266 -11.96 -18.13 0.67
C THR A 266 -11.37 -19.47 0.24
N TRP A 267 -11.78 -19.90 -0.95
CA TRP A 267 -11.35 -21.16 -1.54
C TRP A 267 -11.04 -20.98 -3.01
N TYR A 268 -10.05 -21.75 -3.48
CA TYR A 268 -9.76 -21.91 -4.90
C TYR A 268 -10.89 -22.65 -5.64
N PRO A 269 -10.98 -22.56 -6.97
CA PRO A 269 -11.91 -23.38 -7.76
C PRO A 269 -11.75 -24.89 -7.53
N SER A 270 -10.53 -25.36 -7.22
CA SER A 270 -10.28 -26.75 -6.81
C SER A 270 -10.93 -27.14 -5.47
N GLY A 271 -11.45 -26.18 -4.70
CA GLY A 271 -11.98 -26.37 -3.35
C GLY A 271 -10.90 -26.38 -2.27
N ALA A 272 -9.63 -26.22 -2.63
CA ALA A 272 -8.56 -25.99 -1.65
C ALA A 272 -8.79 -24.65 -0.92
N PHE A 273 -8.50 -24.61 0.38
CA PHE A 273 -8.53 -23.36 1.15
C PHE A 273 -7.52 -22.38 0.57
N GLU A 274 -7.94 -21.12 0.46
CA GLU A 274 -7.08 -20.03 -0.02
C GLU A 274 -6.76 -19.07 1.12
N THR A 275 -7.76 -18.50 1.80
CA THR A 275 -7.53 -17.63 2.97
C THR A 275 -8.47 -17.94 4.13
N VAL A 276 -7.98 -17.62 5.33
CA VAL A 276 -8.77 -17.42 6.54
C VAL A 276 -8.35 -16.09 7.13
N GLU A 277 -9.30 -15.18 7.23
CA GLU A 277 -9.17 -13.83 7.75
C GLU A 277 -10.17 -13.68 8.89
N ARG A 278 -9.87 -12.83 9.87
CA ARG A 278 -10.81 -12.57 10.96
C ARG A 278 -10.99 -11.09 11.19
N TYR A 279 -12.23 -10.72 11.44
CA TYR A 279 -12.68 -9.34 11.63
C TYR A 279 -13.53 -9.19 12.90
N ASP A 280 -13.44 -8.03 13.53
CA ASP A 280 -14.39 -7.55 14.56
C ASP A 280 -14.99 -6.25 14.04
N LYS A 281 -16.25 -6.30 13.60
CA LYS A 281 -16.99 -5.14 13.05
C LYS A 281 -16.22 -4.35 11.99
N GLY A 282 -15.60 -5.06 11.05
CA GLY A 282 -14.86 -4.51 9.92
C GLY A 282 -13.36 -4.31 10.18
N GLU A 283 -12.92 -4.35 11.43
CA GLU A 283 -11.50 -4.21 11.79
C GLU A 283 -10.78 -5.57 11.76
N PRO A 284 -9.61 -5.69 11.09
CA PRO A 284 -8.80 -6.90 11.11
C PRO A 284 -8.35 -7.28 12.53
N VAL A 285 -8.58 -8.54 12.91
CA VAL A 285 -8.16 -9.08 14.22
C VAL A 285 -7.76 -10.55 14.11
N GLY A 286 -6.93 -11.02 15.02
CA GLY A 286 -6.56 -12.42 15.17
C GLY A 286 -5.73 -12.98 14.01
N GLN A 287 -5.77 -14.30 13.86
CA GLN A 287 -4.92 -15.03 12.93
C GLN A 287 -5.39 -14.87 11.49
N TRP A 288 -4.46 -14.53 10.61
CA TRP A 288 -4.66 -14.46 9.18
C TRP A 288 -3.72 -15.47 8.52
N VAL A 289 -4.29 -16.33 7.70
CA VAL A 289 -3.55 -17.42 7.05
C VAL A 289 -3.95 -17.50 5.59
N VAL A 290 -2.96 -17.62 4.73
CA VAL A 290 -3.11 -17.80 3.29
C VAL A 290 -2.40 -19.09 2.92
N TRP A 291 -3.02 -19.89 2.07
CA TRP A 291 -2.47 -21.12 1.52
C TRP A 291 -2.29 -20.99 0.01
N PHE A 292 -1.37 -21.78 -0.52
CA PHE A 292 -1.33 -22.11 -1.93
C PHE A 292 -2.38 -23.18 -2.25
N GLU A 293 -2.71 -23.35 -3.53
CA GLU A 293 -3.71 -24.32 -3.97
C GLU A 293 -3.35 -25.78 -3.65
N ASP A 294 -2.07 -26.09 -3.46
CA ASP A 294 -1.60 -27.42 -3.04
C ASP A 294 -1.71 -27.66 -1.51
N GLY A 295 -2.17 -26.65 -0.75
CA GLY A 295 -2.31 -26.69 0.70
C GLY A 295 -1.07 -26.27 1.49
N ALA A 296 0.05 -25.94 0.84
CA ALA A 296 1.18 -25.34 1.52
C ALA A 296 0.82 -23.94 2.04
N ARG A 297 1.32 -23.55 3.23
CA ARG A 297 1.10 -22.19 3.74
C ARG A 297 1.87 -21.19 2.88
N LYS A 298 1.16 -20.19 2.38
CA LYS A 298 1.70 -19.08 1.58
C LYS A 298 2.05 -17.90 2.46
N SER A 299 1.20 -17.56 3.43
CA SER A 299 1.56 -16.60 4.46
C SER A 299 0.74 -16.81 5.72
N HIS A 300 1.25 -16.33 6.85
CA HIS A 300 0.45 -16.20 8.06
C HIS A 300 0.99 -15.12 8.98
N GLY A 301 0.10 -14.59 9.81
CA GLY A 301 0.42 -13.66 10.88
C GLY A 301 -0.81 -13.28 11.69
N GLU A 302 -0.68 -12.25 12.51
CA GLU A 302 -1.73 -11.80 13.40
C GLU A 302 -2.01 -10.31 13.22
N TYR A 303 -3.29 -9.95 13.30
CA TYR A 303 -3.73 -8.57 13.46
C TYR A 303 -4.22 -8.34 14.90
N LYS A 304 -3.88 -7.19 15.45
CA LYS A 304 -4.38 -6.69 16.73
C LYS A 304 -4.73 -5.23 16.57
N ASP A 305 -5.95 -4.87 16.95
CA ASP A 305 -6.48 -3.50 16.83
C ASP A 305 -6.33 -2.93 15.40
N GLY A 306 -6.61 -3.77 14.38
CA GLY A 306 -6.49 -3.40 12.95
C GLY A 306 -5.06 -3.36 12.41
N LEU A 307 -4.03 -3.62 13.24
CA LEU A 307 -2.62 -3.50 12.89
C LEU A 307 -1.91 -4.84 12.92
N ARG A 308 -0.93 -5.05 12.05
CA ARG A 308 -0.07 -6.26 12.10
C ARG A 308 0.68 -6.33 13.42
N GLU A 309 0.69 -7.52 14.01
CA GLU A 309 1.35 -7.82 15.27
C GLU A 309 2.05 -9.19 15.19
N GLY A 310 3.16 -9.33 15.91
CA GLY A 310 3.89 -10.59 16.04
C GLY A 310 4.59 -11.03 14.76
N PHE A 311 4.78 -12.34 14.63
CA PHE A 311 5.50 -12.95 13.52
C PHE A 311 4.62 -13.04 12.29
N TRP A 312 5.11 -12.47 11.20
CA TRP A 312 4.59 -12.63 9.85
C TRP A 312 5.55 -13.46 9.03
N VAL A 313 5.05 -14.56 8.48
CA VAL A 313 5.83 -15.46 7.63
C VAL A 313 5.17 -15.46 6.26
N THR A 314 5.97 -15.27 5.22
CA THR A 314 5.54 -15.35 3.83
C THR A 314 6.44 -16.31 3.08
N HIS A 315 5.85 -17.18 2.28
CA HIS A 315 6.51 -18.06 1.34
C HIS A 315 6.12 -17.60 -0.07
N HIS A 316 7.09 -17.26 -0.91
CA HIS A 316 6.87 -17.06 -2.34
C HIS A 316 7.05 -18.40 -3.03
N ASP A 317 6.00 -18.82 -3.75
CA ASP A 317 5.81 -20.12 -4.40
C ASP A 317 5.98 -21.37 -3.51
N ASN A 318 5.56 -22.54 -4.01
CA ASN A 318 5.70 -23.82 -3.30
C ASN A 318 7.16 -24.29 -3.20
N THR A 319 8.13 -23.43 -3.53
CA THR A 319 9.55 -23.78 -3.65
C THR A 319 10.49 -22.86 -2.86
N VAL A 320 9.92 -22.03 -1.97
CA VAL A 320 10.56 -21.40 -0.79
C VAL A 320 11.49 -20.23 -1.10
N GLU A 321 10.95 -19.07 -1.49
CA GLU A 321 11.49 -17.83 -0.90
C GLU A 321 10.72 -17.55 0.38
N GLU A 322 11.35 -17.74 1.54
CA GLU A 322 10.73 -17.49 2.83
C GLU A 322 11.18 -16.13 3.37
N LEU A 323 10.24 -15.33 3.86
CA LEU A 323 10.45 -14.07 4.55
C LEU A 323 9.79 -14.15 5.93
N SER A 324 10.57 -13.86 6.98
CA SER A 324 10.05 -13.70 8.34
C SER A 324 10.26 -12.27 8.81
N GLU A 325 9.17 -11.68 9.28
CA GLU A 325 9.10 -10.32 9.79
C GLU A 325 8.45 -10.33 11.17
N VAL A 326 8.90 -9.43 12.05
CA VAL A 326 8.25 -9.19 13.33
C VAL A 326 7.62 -7.81 13.28
N TRP A 327 6.33 -7.76 13.58
CA TRP A 327 5.53 -6.55 13.57
C TRP A 327 5.09 -6.21 14.98
N HIS A 328 5.16 -4.93 15.34
CA HIS A 328 4.57 -4.40 16.56
C HIS A 328 3.80 -3.13 16.22
N ARG A 329 2.49 -3.14 16.48
CA ARG A 329 1.56 -2.03 16.18
C ARG A 329 1.69 -1.54 14.73
N GLY A 330 1.79 -2.47 13.79
CA GLY A 330 1.86 -2.16 12.36
C GLY A 330 3.21 -1.64 11.87
N LEU A 331 4.27 -1.67 12.70
CA LEU A 331 5.64 -1.33 12.32
C LEU A 331 6.54 -2.55 12.45
N LEU A 332 7.54 -2.68 11.57
CA LEU A 332 8.57 -3.70 11.73
C LEU A 332 9.39 -3.44 12.99
N ASP A 333 9.46 -4.41 13.89
CA ASP A 333 10.13 -4.30 15.18
C ASP A 333 10.64 -5.67 15.65
N GLY A 334 11.91 -5.94 15.37
CA GLY A 334 12.57 -7.19 15.69
C GLY A 334 13.44 -7.74 14.56
N GLU A 335 13.90 -8.97 14.76
CA GLU A 335 14.75 -9.66 13.80
C GLU A 335 13.95 -10.08 12.57
N THR A 336 14.49 -9.78 11.39
CA THR A 336 13.98 -10.29 10.12
C THR A 336 15.04 -11.13 9.44
N TYR A 337 14.59 -12.11 8.68
CA TYR A 337 15.45 -12.87 7.80
C TYR A 337 14.67 -13.32 6.57
N GLY A 338 15.41 -13.63 5.51
CA GLY A 338 14.84 -14.25 4.32
C GLY A 338 15.73 -15.33 3.77
N PHE A 339 15.15 -16.24 2.99
CA PHE A 339 15.83 -17.35 2.33
C PHE A 339 15.64 -17.29 0.81
N TYR A 340 16.62 -17.80 0.09
CA TYR A 340 16.51 -18.12 -1.32
C TYR A 340 15.73 -19.42 -1.53
N ARG A 341 15.28 -19.63 -2.78
CA ARG A 341 14.64 -20.88 -3.25
C ARG A 341 15.38 -22.16 -2.90
N ASN A 342 16.71 -22.12 -2.85
CA ASN A 342 17.54 -23.27 -2.47
C ASN A 342 17.71 -23.45 -0.95
N ARG A 343 16.92 -22.74 -0.13
CA ARG A 343 16.96 -22.69 1.34
C ARG A 343 18.23 -22.07 1.94
N GLN A 344 19.10 -21.50 1.11
CA GLN A 344 20.22 -20.71 1.61
C GLN A 344 19.69 -19.39 2.18
N GLN A 345 20.23 -18.95 3.33
CA GLN A 345 19.88 -17.66 3.90
C GLN A 345 20.23 -16.55 2.89
N ARG A 346 19.29 -15.65 2.63
CA ARG A 346 19.42 -14.51 1.71
C ARG A 346 19.84 -13.26 2.45
N PHE A 347 19.20 -13.00 3.58
CA PHE A 347 19.58 -11.89 4.47
C PHE A 347 19.11 -12.11 5.90
N ARG A 348 19.68 -11.32 6.81
CA ARG A 348 19.14 -11.06 8.15
C ARG A 348 19.46 -9.65 8.60
N GLY A 349 18.62 -9.12 9.47
CA GLY A 349 18.83 -7.81 10.08
C GLY A 349 17.80 -7.53 11.16
N GLN A 350 17.92 -6.36 11.77
CA GLN A 350 17.02 -5.92 12.83
C GLN A 350 16.26 -4.67 12.38
N TRP A 351 14.99 -4.63 12.75
CA TRP A 351 14.13 -3.45 12.66
C TRP A 351 13.79 -2.93 14.05
N THR A 352 13.64 -1.63 14.17
CA THR A 352 13.04 -0.98 15.34
C THR A 352 12.17 0.15 14.84
N GLN A 353 10.89 0.13 15.21
CA GLN A 353 9.92 1.16 14.82
C GLN A 353 9.91 1.46 13.31
N GLY A 354 9.97 0.42 12.49
CA GLY A 354 9.96 0.52 11.02
C GLY A 354 11.27 0.96 10.39
N LYS A 355 12.34 1.14 11.17
CA LYS A 355 13.67 1.53 10.68
C LYS A 355 14.69 0.41 10.86
N ARG A 356 15.58 0.25 9.88
CA ARG A 356 16.69 -0.72 9.99
C ARG A 356 17.66 -0.24 11.06
N VAL A 357 18.08 -1.17 11.92
CA VAL A 357 19.08 -0.92 12.97
C VAL A 357 20.08 -2.07 13.04
N GLY A 358 21.25 -1.79 13.61
CA GLY A 358 22.25 -2.80 13.88
C GLY A 358 22.82 -3.44 12.63
N GLU A 359 23.41 -4.62 12.79
CA GLU A 359 24.09 -5.35 11.73
C GLU A 359 23.10 -5.99 10.75
N TRP A 360 23.34 -5.78 9.46
CA TRP A 360 22.63 -6.41 8.37
C TRP A 360 23.63 -7.21 7.53
N ILE A 361 23.24 -8.44 7.20
CA ILE A 361 24.03 -9.35 6.38
C ILE A 361 23.17 -9.86 5.25
N TRP A 362 23.73 -9.88 4.06
CA TRP A 362 23.20 -10.54 2.88
C TRP A 362 24.20 -11.59 2.43
N TRP A 363 23.69 -12.70 1.91
CA TRP A 363 24.50 -13.77 1.34
C TRP A 363 24.14 -13.94 -0.13
N HIS A 364 25.06 -14.50 -0.91
CA HIS A 364 24.80 -15.01 -2.25
C HIS A 364 24.04 -16.33 -2.18
N THR A 365 23.48 -16.77 -3.31
CA THR A 365 22.77 -18.06 -3.41
C THR A 365 23.67 -19.27 -3.10
N ASN A 366 24.98 -19.13 -3.18
CA ASN A 366 25.96 -20.17 -2.81
C ASN A 366 26.34 -20.16 -1.31
N GLY A 367 25.79 -19.22 -0.53
CA GLY A 367 26.00 -19.12 0.92
C GLY A 367 27.20 -18.29 1.36
N ASN A 368 28.01 -17.77 0.43
CA ASN A 368 29.03 -16.78 0.76
C ASN A 368 28.39 -15.44 1.11
N GLU A 369 28.96 -14.68 2.04
CA GLU A 369 28.50 -13.31 2.32
C GLU A 369 28.56 -12.49 1.02
N ALA A 370 27.54 -11.68 0.79
CA ALA A 370 27.43 -10.78 -0.35
C ALA A 370 27.63 -9.33 0.06
N LYS A 371 27.06 -8.96 1.20
CA LYS A 371 27.10 -7.61 1.74
C LYS A 371 26.94 -7.66 3.26
N LYS A 372 27.62 -6.77 3.96
CA LYS A 372 27.53 -6.65 5.41
C LYS A 372 27.82 -5.22 5.85
N GLY A 373 27.03 -4.73 6.78
CA GLY A 373 27.24 -3.43 7.41
C GLY A 373 26.22 -3.18 8.50
N SER A 374 26.15 -1.96 9.02
CA SER A 374 25.18 -1.59 10.04
C SER A 374 24.29 -0.44 9.61
N TYR A 375 23.08 -0.40 10.14
CA TYR A 375 22.21 0.76 10.04
C TYR A 375 22.04 1.42 11.41
N GLN A 376 21.85 2.74 11.37
CA GLN A 376 21.38 3.54 12.48
C GLN A 376 20.19 4.37 11.99
N ASP A 377 19.04 4.22 12.63
CA ASP A 377 17.80 4.92 12.29
C ASP A 377 17.41 4.83 10.80
N GLY A 378 17.66 3.68 10.18
CA GLY A 378 17.33 3.41 8.78
C GLY A 378 18.40 3.82 7.77
N ALA A 379 19.46 4.53 8.19
CA ALA A 379 20.56 4.96 7.33
C ALA A 379 21.82 4.11 7.54
N GLU A 380 22.57 3.83 6.49
CA GLU A 380 23.84 3.10 6.59
C GLU A 380 24.83 3.83 7.51
N GLN A 381 25.45 3.08 8.42
CA GLN A 381 26.39 3.60 9.40
C GLN A 381 27.61 2.69 9.54
N GLY A 382 28.78 3.32 9.69
CA GLY A 382 30.05 2.63 9.95
C GLY A 382 30.58 1.87 8.74
N VAL A 383 31.37 0.83 8.99
CA VAL A 383 32.06 0.09 7.94
C VAL A 383 31.11 -0.85 7.21
N TRP A 384 31.11 -0.75 5.89
CA TRP A 384 30.41 -1.64 4.97
C TRP A 384 31.40 -2.43 4.14
N LYS A 385 31.04 -3.68 3.88
CA LYS A 385 31.79 -4.62 3.06
C LYS A 385 30.85 -5.31 2.08
N GLU A 386 31.36 -5.57 0.90
CA GLU A 386 30.71 -6.40 -0.11
C GLU A 386 31.71 -7.43 -0.61
N TRP A 387 31.22 -8.58 -1.06
CA TRP A 387 32.03 -9.68 -1.56
C TRP A 387 31.47 -10.20 -2.89
N HIS A 388 32.37 -10.72 -3.72
CA HIS A 388 32.02 -11.49 -4.90
C HIS A 388 31.37 -12.82 -4.51
N ALA A 389 30.67 -13.45 -5.45
CA ALA A 389 30.10 -14.78 -5.21
C ALA A 389 31.18 -15.80 -4.81
N GLY A 390 32.40 -15.67 -5.31
CA GLY A 390 33.54 -16.51 -4.91
C GLY A 390 34.05 -16.27 -3.48
N GLY A 391 33.54 -15.27 -2.76
CA GLY A 391 33.94 -14.93 -1.39
C GLY A 391 35.10 -13.93 -1.28
N ALA A 392 35.70 -13.52 -2.41
CA ALA A 392 36.68 -12.44 -2.45
C ALA A 392 36.03 -11.11 -2.05
N LEU A 393 36.72 -10.29 -1.23
CA LEU A 393 36.24 -8.95 -0.88
C LEU A 393 36.12 -8.14 -2.16
N LYS A 394 34.95 -7.56 -2.42
CA LYS A 394 34.64 -6.76 -3.61
C LYS A 394 34.79 -5.27 -3.33
N SER A 395 34.30 -4.84 -2.17
CA SER A 395 34.43 -3.44 -1.76
C SER A 395 34.41 -3.29 -0.25
N LYS A 396 35.01 -2.20 0.23
CA LYS A 396 34.96 -1.79 1.63
C LYS A 396 35.07 -0.27 1.74
N GLY A 397 34.26 0.32 2.60
CA GLY A 397 34.35 1.72 3.00
C GLY A 397 33.42 2.00 4.17
N SER A 398 33.20 3.27 4.48
CA SER A 398 32.30 3.65 5.57
C SER A 398 31.17 4.55 5.10
N TYR A 399 30.04 4.44 5.78
CA TYR A 399 28.93 5.37 5.68
C TYR A 399 28.74 6.13 7.00
N GLU A 400 28.27 7.37 6.88
CA GLU A 400 27.78 8.19 7.97
C GLU A 400 26.44 8.77 7.53
N ALA A 401 25.37 8.48 8.28
CA ALA A 401 24.01 8.88 7.95
C ALA A 401 23.61 8.58 6.49
N GLY A 402 23.97 7.38 5.98
CA GLY A 402 23.66 6.94 4.62
C GLY A 402 24.57 7.51 3.53
N GLN A 403 25.50 8.42 3.86
CA GLN A 403 26.44 9.00 2.91
C GLN A 403 27.80 8.33 3.00
N ARG A 404 28.43 8.06 1.85
CA ARG A 404 29.80 7.53 1.83
C ARG A 404 30.76 8.54 2.42
N VAL A 405 31.63 8.10 3.33
CA VAL A 405 32.67 8.92 3.95
C VAL A 405 34.01 8.21 3.94
N GLY A 406 35.07 9.02 3.88
CA GLY A 406 36.43 8.54 3.91
C GLY A 406 36.82 7.73 2.66
N GLU A 407 37.79 6.85 2.84
CA GLU A 407 38.33 6.05 1.76
C GLU A 407 37.49 4.79 1.51
N TRP A 408 37.10 4.61 0.25
CA TRP A 408 36.45 3.44 -0.29
C TRP A 408 37.41 2.70 -1.21
N ARG A 409 37.51 1.38 -1.03
CA ARG A 409 38.33 0.50 -1.85
C ARG A 409 37.45 -0.52 -2.56
N TRP A 410 37.72 -0.73 -3.84
CA TRP A 410 37.20 -1.83 -4.63
C TRP A 410 38.33 -2.74 -5.04
N TYR A 411 38.07 -4.03 -5.04
CA TYR A 411 39.05 -5.06 -5.29
C TYR A 411 38.57 -5.96 -6.43
N GLU A 412 39.52 -6.54 -7.14
CA GLU A 412 39.29 -7.63 -8.07
C GLU A 412 39.11 -8.97 -7.34
N GLU A 413 38.66 -10.01 -8.05
CA GLU A 413 38.43 -11.34 -7.46
C GLU A 413 39.71 -12.02 -6.92
N ASP A 414 40.89 -11.59 -7.38
CA ASP A 414 42.18 -12.06 -6.86
C ASP A 414 42.63 -11.31 -5.59
N GLY A 415 41.86 -10.31 -5.14
CA GLY A 415 42.12 -9.48 -3.97
C GLY A 415 43.00 -8.27 -4.23
N SER A 416 43.48 -8.06 -5.46
CA SER A 416 44.17 -6.82 -5.82
C SER A 416 43.22 -5.62 -5.77
N VAL A 417 43.73 -4.46 -5.35
CA VAL A 417 42.93 -3.23 -5.35
C VAL A 417 42.75 -2.80 -6.80
N ALA A 418 41.52 -2.54 -7.22
CA ALA A 418 41.19 -2.01 -8.54
C ALA A 418 41.03 -0.49 -8.49
N ILE A 419 40.31 0.01 -7.48
CA ILE A 419 39.93 1.42 -7.38
C ILE A 419 39.97 1.84 -5.90
N VAL A 420 40.47 3.06 -5.66
CA VAL A 420 40.34 3.76 -4.38
C VAL A 420 39.67 5.11 -4.63
N ARG A 421 38.61 5.42 -3.89
CA ARG A 421 37.95 6.74 -3.93
C ARG A 421 37.81 7.32 -2.54
N GLY A 422 38.07 8.61 -2.41
CA GLY A 422 37.77 9.38 -1.21
C GLY A 422 36.39 10.02 -1.33
N TYR A 423 35.64 10.03 -0.23
CA TYR A 423 34.36 10.71 -0.13
C TYR A 423 34.31 11.62 1.10
N ASP A 424 33.65 12.76 0.94
CA ASP A 424 33.27 13.68 2.00
C ASP A 424 31.77 13.94 1.89
N ALA A 425 30.98 13.51 2.88
CA ALA A 425 29.52 13.61 2.88
C ALA A 425 28.87 13.14 1.56
N GLY A 426 29.29 11.98 1.05
CA GLY A 426 28.77 11.39 -0.20
C GLY A 426 29.36 12.00 -1.49
N ARG A 427 30.02 13.17 -1.43
CA ARG A 427 30.71 13.77 -2.56
C ARG A 427 32.07 13.10 -2.76
N MET A 428 32.33 12.61 -3.97
CA MET A 428 33.65 12.07 -4.32
C MET A 428 34.70 13.19 -4.35
N THR A 429 35.77 13.03 -3.58
CA THR A 429 36.88 13.99 -3.48
C THR A 429 38.14 13.50 -4.20
N THR A 430 38.41 12.20 -4.16
CA THR A 430 39.56 11.60 -4.83
C THR A 430 39.16 10.31 -5.54
N GLU A 431 39.91 9.97 -6.58
CA GLU A 431 39.76 8.73 -7.33
C GLU A 431 41.15 8.30 -7.83
N GLN A 432 41.48 7.03 -7.61
CA GLN A 432 42.72 6.40 -8.01
C GLN A 432 42.42 5.01 -8.54
N TYR A 433 43.01 4.67 -9.69
CA TYR A 433 42.87 3.35 -10.31
C TYR A 433 44.19 2.59 -10.19
N PHE A 434 44.09 1.30 -9.96
CA PHE A 434 45.21 0.37 -9.79
C PHE A 434 45.09 -0.71 -10.86
N PHE A 435 46.15 -0.88 -11.63
CA PHE A 435 46.18 -1.80 -12.76
C PHE A 435 47.25 -2.87 -12.50
N ARG A 436 47.01 -4.07 -13.01
CA ARG A 436 47.94 -5.19 -12.82
C ARG A 436 49.14 -5.03 -13.75
N ASP A 437 50.34 -4.91 -13.19
CA ASP A 437 51.59 -4.72 -13.93
C ASP A 437 51.87 -5.82 -14.97
N THR A 438 51.33 -7.03 -14.79
CA THR A 438 51.52 -8.15 -15.72
C THR A 438 50.67 -8.05 -16.99
N GLU A 439 49.71 -7.12 -17.05
CA GLU A 439 48.79 -6.97 -18.19
C GLU A 439 49.01 -5.66 -18.97
N VAL A 440 49.82 -4.75 -18.44
CA VAL A 440 50.01 -3.41 -19.01
C VAL A 440 51.46 -3.10 -19.35
N GLU A 441 51.70 -2.63 -20.58
CA GLU A 441 53.00 -2.10 -21.01
C GLU A 441 53.05 -0.58 -20.83
N TYR A 442 54.16 -0.08 -20.28
CA TYR A 442 54.46 1.34 -20.22
C TYR A 442 54.98 1.85 -21.58
N LYS A 443 54.42 2.96 -22.04
CA LYS A 443 54.84 3.66 -23.26
C LYS A 443 55.11 5.13 -22.94
N LYS A 444 56.09 5.71 -23.63
CA LYS A 444 56.39 7.15 -23.56
C LYS A 444 56.81 7.71 -24.90
N THR A 445 56.61 9.01 -25.08
CA THR A 445 57.21 9.79 -26.17
C THR A 445 57.97 10.97 -25.59
N LEU A 446 59.02 11.38 -26.31
CA LEU A 446 59.88 12.52 -25.95
C LEU A 446 59.76 13.61 -27.00
N ASN A 447 60.01 14.86 -26.61
CA ASN A 447 60.23 15.97 -27.52
C ASN A 447 61.64 15.88 -28.15
N GLU A 448 61.92 16.72 -29.15
CA GLU A 448 63.23 16.75 -29.83
C GLU A 448 64.40 17.08 -28.89
N ASP A 449 64.13 17.85 -27.84
CA ASP A 449 65.09 18.21 -26.78
C ASP A 449 65.27 17.12 -25.70
N GLY A 450 64.57 15.98 -25.85
CA GLY A 450 64.62 14.86 -24.92
C GLY A 450 63.71 14.97 -23.70
N THR A 451 62.94 16.05 -23.55
CA THR A 451 61.94 16.19 -22.48
C THR A 451 60.75 15.26 -22.70
N LEU A 452 60.06 14.86 -21.62
CA LEU A 452 58.92 13.95 -21.71
C LEU A 452 57.71 14.65 -22.35
N ARG A 453 57.19 14.13 -23.45
CA ARG A 453 56.02 14.69 -24.15
C ARG A 453 54.71 14.07 -23.66
N SER A 454 54.70 12.76 -23.51
CA SER A 454 53.57 12.01 -22.95
C SER A 454 54.00 10.62 -22.49
N ASP A 455 53.27 10.08 -21.53
CA ASP A 455 53.43 8.70 -21.08
C ASP A 455 52.10 8.07 -20.70
N TRP A 456 51.99 6.76 -20.92
CA TRP A 456 50.74 6.03 -20.77
C TRP A 456 50.93 4.52 -20.66
N THR A 457 49.86 3.82 -20.29
CA THR A 457 49.82 2.36 -20.26
C THR A 457 48.85 1.77 -21.30
N VAL A 458 49.17 0.56 -21.78
CA VAL A 458 48.36 -0.19 -22.75
C VAL A 458 48.25 -1.67 -22.35
N ILE A 459 47.14 -2.33 -22.66
CA ILE A 459 47.13 -3.81 -22.73
C ILE A 459 47.92 -4.23 -23.97
N ALA A 460 48.91 -5.11 -23.78
CA ALA A 460 49.74 -5.62 -24.86
C ALA A 460 48.98 -6.63 -25.74
N GLY A 461 49.20 -6.58 -27.05
CA GLY A 461 48.56 -7.44 -28.03
C GLY A 461 48.93 -7.04 -29.45
N ALA A 462 48.39 -7.74 -30.45
CA ALA A 462 48.61 -7.41 -31.86
C ALA A 462 48.21 -5.96 -32.21
N THR A 463 47.18 -5.45 -31.51
CA THR A 463 46.79 -4.03 -31.51
C THR A 463 46.73 -3.55 -30.06
N PRO A 464 47.75 -2.84 -29.57
CA PRO A 464 47.75 -2.34 -28.20
C PRO A 464 46.57 -1.41 -27.92
N VAL A 465 45.86 -1.62 -26.81
CA VAL A 465 44.69 -0.84 -26.41
C VAL A 465 45.02 -0.01 -25.18
N ARG A 466 44.66 1.27 -25.17
CA ARG A 466 44.87 2.15 -24.00
C ARG A 466 44.19 1.57 -22.77
N HIS A 467 44.94 1.36 -21.70
CA HIS A 467 44.42 0.81 -20.45
C HIS A 467 45.33 1.25 -19.32
N GLY A 468 44.77 1.93 -18.33
CA GLY A 468 45.47 2.64 -17.29
C GLY A 468 45.64 4.13 -17.56
N TYR A 469 46.70 4.75 -17.07
CA TYR A 469 46.83 6.20 -17.11
C TYR A 469 47.31 6.71 -18.47
N GLU A 470 46.98 7.96 -18.78
CA GLU A 470 47.65 8.78 -19.78
C GLU A 470 47.98 10.14 -19.16
N ARG A 471 49.19 10.63 -19.43
CA ARG A 471 49.65 11.97 -19.09
C ARG A 471 50.32 12.62 -20.29
N VAL A 472 50.04 13.90 -20.49
CA VAL A 472 50.64 14.73 -21.53
C VAL A 472 51.27 15.93 -20.87
N TYR A 473 52.41 16.39 -21.38
CA TYR A 473 53.18 17.48 -20.79
C TYR A 473 53.42 18.60 -21.81
N TYR A 474 53.64 19.81 -21.30
CA TYR A 474 54.18 20.93 -22.04
C TYR A 474 55.69 20.78 -22.24
N ALA A 475 56.29 21.62 -23.09
CA ALA A 475 57.72 21.57 -23.41
C ALA A 475 58.61 21.87 -22.18
N ASP A 476 58.11 22.61 -21.20
CA ASP A 476 58.78 22.88 -19.93
C ASP A 476 58.66 21.72 -18.91
N GLY A 477 57.96 20.64 -19.28
CA GLY A 477 57.71 19.47 -18.43
C GLY A 477 56.51 19.61 -17.49
N SER A 478 55.79 20.74 -17.50
CA SER A 478 54.55 20.90 -16.73
C SER A 478 53.43 20.01 -17.28
N LEU A 479 52.53 19.54 -16.40
CA LEU A 479 51.46 18.61 -16.79
C LEU A 479 50.38 19.36 -17.57
N LYS A 480 50.15 18.92 -18.81
CA LYS A 480 49.14 19.49 -19.71
C LYS A 480 47.79 18.83 -19.56
N SER A 481 47.75 17.50 -19.50
CA SER A 481 46.52 16.76 -19.25
C SER A 481 46.80 15.39 -18.66
N GLN A 482 45.81 14.84 -17.97
CA GLN A 482 45.83 13.46 -17.52
C GLN A 482 44.44 12.85 -17.47
N GLY A 483 44.40 11.53 -17.57
CA GLY A 483 43.19 10.75 -17.34
C GLY A 483 43.48 9.26 -17.35
N VAL A 484 42.41 8.49 -17.26
CA VAL A 484 42.47 7.02 -17.25
C VAL A 484 41.67 6.49 -18.44
N TYR A 485 42.20 5.41 -19.03
CA TYR A 485 41.52 4.58 -19.99
C TYR A 485 41.23 3.21 -19.37
N ILE A 486 40.03 2.68 -19.59
CA ILE A 486 39.71 1.26 -19.37
C ILE A 486 39.33 0.66 -20.71
N ASN A 487 40.12 -0.30 -21.19
CA ASN A 487 39.91 -1.01 -22.47
C ASN A 487 39.65 -0.08 -23.66
N GLY A 488 40.42 1.01 -23.75
CA GLY A 488 40.39 1.98 -24.83
C GLY A 488 39.37 3.11 -24.64
N LEU A 489 38.54 3.05 -23.61
CA LEU A 489 37.52 4.05 -23.30
C LEU A 489 37.98 4.96 -22.16
N LYS A 490 37.78 6.27 -22.29
CA LYS A 490 38.04 7.22 -21.19
C LYS A 490 37.17 6.86 -20.00
N GLU A 491 37.77 6.81 -18.81
CA GLU A 491 37.09 6.53 -17.55
C GLU A 491 37.58 7.50 -16.47
N GLY A 492 36.68 7.90 -15.58
CA GLY A 492 36.99 8.74 -14.43
C GLY A 492 37.29 10.20 -14.80
N ALA A 493 37.90 10.90 -13.87
CA ALA A 493 38.21 12.32 -14.01
C ALA A 493 39.36 12.57 -15.00
N TRP A 494 39.05 13.24 -16.11
CA TRP A 494 40.02 13.80 -17.05
C TRP A 494 40.23 15.27 -16.76
N ARG A 495 41.49 15.68 -16.65
CA ARG A 495 41.87 17.06 -16.30
C ARG A 495 42.89 17.60 -17.27
N SER A 496 42.78 18.89 -17.58
CA SER A 496 43.73 19.65 -18.39
C SER A 496 44.12 20.92 -17.66
N TRP A 497 45.36 21.34 -17.84
CA TRP A 497 45.92 22.56 -17.25
C TRP A 497 46.57 23.43 -18.32
N ASP A 498 46.71 24.73 -18.04
CA ASP A 498 47.54 25.63 -18.81
C ASP A 498 49.05 25.51 -18.43
N GLU A 499 49.92 26.23 -19.14
CA GLU A 499 51.38 26.19 -18.94
C GLU A 499 51.83 26.70 -17.56
N VAL A 500 50.98 27.44 -16.84
CA VAL A 500 51.29 27.92 -15.48
C VAL A 500 50.63 27.04 -14.39
N GLY A 501 49.94 25.96 -14.79
CA GLY A 501 49.36 24.96 -13.89
C GLY A 501 47.92 25.27 -13.43
N ASN A 502 47.22 26.23 -14.02
CA ASN A 502 45.81 26.45 -13.73
C ASN A 502 44.95 25.39 -14.43
N LEU A 503 43.97 24.84 -13.73
CA LEU A 503 43.01 23.89 -14.30
C LEU A 503 42.14 24.59 -15.35
N THR A 504 42.19 24.12 -16.59
CA THR A 504 41.43 24.68 -17.72
C THR A 504 40.20 23.85 -18.07
N GLU A 505 40.26 22.53 -17.85
CA GLU A 505 39.17 21.61 -18.14
C GLU A 505 39.16 20.47 -17.12
N ALA A 506 37.97 20.08 -16.67
CA ALA A 506 37.76 18.89 -15.87
C ALA A 506 36.44 18.22 -16.27
N THR A 507 36.53 17.03 -16.84
CA THR A 507 35.38 16.27 -17.34
C THR A 507 35.46 14.86 -16.80
N THR A 508 34.38 14.35 -16.24
CA THR A 508 34.31 12.95 -15.79
C THR A 508 33.76 12.10 -16.92
N PHE A 509 34.40 10.97 -17.21
CA PHE A 509 33.94 10.02 -18.23
C PHE A 509 33.49 8.71 -17.60
N ARG A 510 32.46 8.09 -18.18
CA ARG A 510 32.03 6.72 -17.88
C ARG A 510 31.80 5.96 -19.17
N ASN A 511 32.51 4.85 -19.36
CA ASN A 511 32.50 4.05 -20.58
C ASN A 511 32.75 4.90 -21.85
N GLY A 512 33.67 5.87 -21.76
CA GLY A 512 34.05 6.75 -22.87
C GLY A 512 33.10 7.91 -23.14
N GLN A 513 31.97 8.03 -22.42
CA GLN A 513 31.05 9.15 -22.55
C GLN A 513 31.25 10.14 -21.40
N PRO A 514 31.23 11.46 -21.65
CA PRO A 514 31.25 12.45 -20.58
C PRO A 514 29.96 12.33 -19.77
N VAL A 515 30.08 12.44 -18.45
CA VAL A 515 28.95 12.52 -17.51
C VAL A 515 28.98 13.90 -16.85
N GLU A 516 27.81 14.55 -16.82
CA GLU A 516 27.59 15.85 -16.18
C GLU A 516 27.61 15.76 -14.65
#